data_AF-R9ATT1-F1
#
_entry.id   AF-R9ATT1-F1
#
_cell.length_a   1.000
_cell.length_b   1.000
_cell.length_c   1.000
_cell.angle_alpha   90.00
_cell.angle_beta   90.00
_cell.angle_gamma   90.00
#
_symmetry.space_group_name_H-M   'P 1'
#
loop_
_entity.id
_entity.type
_entity.pdbx_description
1 polymer ?
#
loop_
_entity_poly.entity_id
_entity_poly.type
_entity_poly.pdbx_seq_one_letter_code
_entity_poly.pdbx_strand_id
1 'polypeptide(L)'
;MGIEYFIIGISRDGAPTQEDVLELFSPYWTEKEENYYFLDYGKEVYQGLIVHNECHFNIDFHEDNLAVKGVTIFKPCSDVKLEQAIFQLIYKFPMFVTYPSEPLLIITANFKCTEMIKEQYPELIENLTVVSSFEEYNSLS
;
A
#
# COMPACT_ATOMS: atom_id res chain seq x y z
N MET A 1 11.91 -12.34 -10.07
CA MET A 1 10.66 -11.72 -9.63
C MET A 1 11.04 -10.49 -8.83
N GLY A 2 10.46 -9.33 -9.14
CA GLY A 2 10.69 -8.11 -8.35
C GLY A 2 9.96 -8.19 -7.01
N ILE A 3 10.37 -7.37 -6.05
CA ILE A 3 9.58 -7.16 -4.83
C ILE A 3 8.28 -6.45 -5.26
N GLU A 4 7.16 -6.86 -4.68
CA GLU A 4 5.83 -6.29 -4.91
C GLU A 4 5.22 -5.99 -3.54
N TYR A 5 4.59 -4.83 -3.39
CA TYR A 5 3.79 -4.54 -2.21
C TYR A 5 2.32 -4.70 -2.55
N PHE A 6 1.60 -5.46 -1.73
CA PHE A 6 0.17 -5.67 -1.89
C PHE A 6 -0.58 -4.95 -0.78
N ILE A 7 -1.44 -4.01 -1.15
CA ILE A 7 -2.28 -3.28 -0.22
C ILE A 7 -3.71 -3.74 -0.48
N ILE A 8 -4.30 -4.44 0.48
CA ILE A 8 -5.53 -5.21 0.29
C ILE A 8 -6.63 -4.64 1.19
N GLY A 9 -7.78 -4.34 0.59
CA GLY A 9 -8.99 -3.96 1.30
C GLY A 9 -9.70 -5.19 1.86
N ILE A 10 -10.13 -5.10 3.12
CA ILE A 10 -10.78 -6.23 3.81
C ILE A 10 -12.27 -6.30 3.46
N SER A 11 -12.92 -5.15 3.27
CA SER A 11 -14.34 -5.07 2.90
C SER A 11 -14.58 -3.91 1.94
N ARG A 12 -15.66 -4.01 1.18
CA ARG A 12 -16.22 -2.92 0.38
C ARG A 12 -16.72 -1.77 1.26
N ASP A 13 -17.24 -2.08 2.44
CA ASP A 13 -17.74 -1.07 3.36
C ASP A 13 -16.59 -0.26 3.95
N GLY A 14 -16.54 1.02 3.60
CA GLY A 14 -15.44 1.92 3.99
C GLY A 14 -14.20 1.80 3.11
N ALA A 15 -14.25 1.07 2.00
CA ALA A 15 -13.18 1.05 1.01
C ALA A 15 -12.95 2.44 0.37
N PRO A 16 -11.70 2.78 -0.01
CA PRO A 16 -11.43 4.03 -0.70
C PRO A 16 -11.99 4.02 -2.13
N THR A 17 -12.24 5.21 -2.66
CA THR A 17 -12.42 5.41 -4.11
C THR A 17 -11.06 5.51 -4.81
N GLN A 18 -11.06 5.47 -6.14
CA GLN A 18 -9.85 5.73 -6.92
C GLN A 18 -9.26 7.11 -6.62
N GLU A 19 -10.10 8.14 -6.49
CA GLU A 19 -9.66 9.51 -6.21
C GLU A 19 -8.96 9.59 -4.85
N ASP A 20 -9.52 8.94 -3.82
CA ASP A 20 -8.88 8.87 -2.49
C ASP A 20 -7.48 8.26 -2.56
N VAL A 21 -7.32 7.17 -3.32
CA VAL A 21 -6.00 6.55 -3.53
C VAL A 21 -5.08 7.54 -4.25
N LEU A 22 -5.49 8.07 -5.40
CA LEU A 22 -4.65 8.96 -6.21
C LEU A 22 -4.26 10.25 -5.47
N GLU A 23 -5.11 10.77 -4.57
CA GLU A 23 -4.79 11.91 -3.73
C GLU A 23 -3.62 11.60 -2.78
N LEU A 24 -3.59 10.41 -2.18
CA LEU A 24 -2.50 10.00 -1.27
C LEU A 24 -1.15 9.86 -1.98
N PHE A 25 -1.15 9.45 -3.24
CA PHE A 25 0.07 9.32 -4.06
C PHE A 25 0.39 10.59 -4.86
N SER A 26 -0.41 11.65 -4.74
CA SER A 26 -0.23 12.91 -5.42
C SER A 26 1.00 13.68 -4.89
N PRO A 27 1.71 14.47 -5.73
CA PRO A 27 1.52 14.66 -7.17
C PRO A 27 2.38 13.71 -8.02
N TYR A 28 2.80 12.57 -7.48
CA TYR A 28 3.87 11.76 -8.06
C TYR A 28 3.40 10.78 -9.13
N TRP A 29 2.10 10.64 -9.33
CA TRP A 29 1.54 9.67 -10.27
C TRP A 29 1.30 10.24 -11.66
N THR A 30 1.43 9.38 -12.65
CA THR A 30 1.00 9.62 -14.03
C THR A 30 0.34 8.36 -14.54
N GLU A 31 -0.92 8.46 -14.97
CA GLU A 31 -1.63 7.34 -15.60
C GLU A 31 -0.95 6.95 -16.92
N LYS A 32 -0.74 5.65 -17.13
CA LYS A 32 -0.14 5.10 -18.35
C LYS A 32 -1.14 4.28 -19.14
N GLU A 33 -1.92 3.45 -18.44
CA GLU A 33 -3.01 2.64 -18.95
C GLU A 33 -4.15 2.68 -17.94
N GLU A 34 -5.33 2.17 -18.29
CA GLU A 34 -6.50 2.18 -17.42
C GLU A 34 -6.17 1.54 -16.06
N ASN A 35 -6.24 2.35 -14.99
CA ASN A 35 -5.93 1.98 -13.61
C ASN A 35 -4.46 1.59 -13.32
N TYR A 36 -3.57 1.80 -14.28
CA TYR A 36 -2.13 1.54 -14.15
C TYR A 36 -1.33 2.83 -14.22
N TYR A 37 -0.55 3.08 -13.17
CA TYR A 37 0.10 4.36 -12.91
C TYR A 37 1.61 4.18 -12.75
N PHE A 38 2.34 5.19 -13.20
CA PHE A 38 3.75 5.37 -12.92
C PHE A 38 3.92 6.38 -11.78
N LEU A 39 4.75 6.06 -10.80
CA LEU A 39 5.11 6.94 -9.69
C LEU A 39 6.56 7.39 -9.85
N ASP A 40 6.78 8.70 -9.85
CA ASP A 40 8.12 9.32 -9.93
C ASP A 40 8.34 10.25 -8.73
N TYR A 41 9.14 9.78 -7.77
CA TYR A 41 9.54 10.57 -6.60
C TYR A 41 10.83 11.35 -6.83
N GLY A 42 11.41 11.27 -8.03
CA GLY A 42 12.63 11.94 -8.42
C GLY A 42 13.86 11.05 -8.33
N LYS A 43 15.01 11.68 -8.11
CA LYS A 43 16.33 11.01 -8.12
C LYS A 43 17.14 11.41 -6.91
N GLU A 44 17.87 10.46 -6.36
CA GLU A 44 18.81 10.68 -5.27
C GLU A 44 20.22 10.27 -5.68
N VAL A 45 21.23 10.96 -5.13
CA VAL A 45 22.63 10.56 -5.30
C VAL A 45 23.10 9.85 -4.05
N TYR A 46 23.27 8.53 -4.13
CA TYR A 46 23.75 7.72 -3.02
C TYR A 46 25.10 7.10 -3.37
N GLN A 47 26.13 7.41 -2.58
CA GLN A 47 27.51 6.90 -2.76
C GLN A 47 28.06 7.10 -4.19
N GLY A 48 27.67 8.20 -4.86
CA GLY A 48 28.11 8.51 -6.23
C GLY A 48 27.30 7.83 -7.33
N LEU A 49 26.27 7.06 -7.00
CA LEU A 49 25.30 6.47 -7.94
C LEU A 49 24.02 7.31 -7.97
N ILE A 50 23.44 7.48 -9.17
CA ILE A 50 22.11 8.08 -9.33
C ILE A 50 21.08 6.97 -9.15
N VAL A 51 20.28 7.07 -8.10
CA VAL A 51 19.15 6.19 -7.83
C VAL A 51 17.89 6.88 -8.31
N HIS A 52 17.10 6.20 -9.15
CA HIS A 52 15.81 6.67 -9.60
C HIS A 52 14.74 6.09 -8.67
N ASN A 53 14.00 6.97 -7.97
CA ASN A 53 12.93 6.58 -7.06
C ASN A 53 11.62 6.50 -7.83
N GLU A 54 11.52 5.47 -8.67
CA GLU A 54 10.38 5.24 -9.54
C GLU A 54 9.79 3.85 -9.32
N CYS A 55 8.47 3.75 -9.39
CA CYS A 55 7.75 2.48 -9.32
C CYS A 55 6.46 2.56 -10.14
N HIS A 56 5.75 1.45 -10.22
CA HIS A 56 4.43 1.40 -10.86
C HIS A 56 3.41 0.87 -9.88
N PHE A 57 2.15 1.28 -10.00
CA PHE A 57 1.08 0.62 -9.28
C PHE A 57 -0.17 0.43 -10.11
N ASN A 58 -0.90 -0.63 -9.78
CA ASN A 58 -2.21 -0.95 -10.34
C ASN A 58 -3.27 -0.82 -9.25
N ILE A 59 -4.45 -0.32 -9.61
CA ILE A 59 -5.62 -0.26 -8.73
C ILE A 59 -6.63 -1.33 -9.18
N ASP A 60 -6.97 -2.23 -8.26
CA ASP A 60 -8.00 -3.25 -8.47
C ASP A 60 -9.30 -2.84 -7.79
N PHE A 61 -10.44 -3.05 -8.45
CA PHE A 61 -11.76 -2.65 -7.95
C PHE A 61 -12.62 -3.84 -7.55
N HIS A 62 -13.63 -3.56 -6.72
CA HIS A 62 -14.79 -4.46 -6.55
C HIS A 62 -15.66 -4.47 -7.83
N GLU A 63 -16.64 -5.38 -7.90
CA GLU A 63 -17.45 -5.66 -9.11
C GLU A 63 -18.17 -4.43 -9.73
N ASP A 64 -18.34 -3.34 -8.98
CA ASP A 64 -19.01 -2.13 -9.41
C ASP A 64 -18.07 -1.04 -9.96
N ASN A 65 -16.75 -1.25 -9.95
CA ASN A 65 -15.72 -0.29 -10.36
C ASN A 65 -15.75 1.05 -9.59
N LEU A 66 -16.38 1.09 -8.40
CA LEU A 66 -16.46 2.30 -7.59
C LEU A 66 -15.58 2.24 -6.34
N ALA A 67 -15.45 1.06 -5.75
CA ALA A 67 -14.67 0.83 -4.54
C ALA A 67 -13.36 0.11 -4.87
N VAL A 68 -12.24 0.63 -4.38
CA VAL A 68 -10.92 0.00 -4.51
C VAL A 68 -10.86 -1.22 -3.61
N LYS A 69 -10.59 -2.37 -4.22
CA LYS A 69 -10.35 -3.66 -3.57
C LYS A 69 -8.88 -3.80 -3.14
N GLY A 70 -7.96 -3.26 -3.92
CA GLY A 70 -6.55 -3.33 -3.61
C GLY A 70 -5.68 -2.47 -4.52
N VAL A 71 -4.45 -2.30 -4.08
CA VAL A 71 -3.39 -1.62 -4.82
C VAL A 71 -2.17 -2.53 -4.83
N THR A 72 -1.61 -2.78 -6.01
CA THR A 72 -0.36 -3.53 -6.17
C THR A 72 0.73 -2.58 -6.62
N ILE A 73 1.83 -2.47 -5.86
CA ILE A 73 2.99 -1.67 -6.22
C ILE A 73 4.10 -2.59 -6.71
N PHE A 74 4.52 -2.39 -7.96
CA PHE A 74 5.57 -3.15 -8.61
C PHE A 74 6.92 -2.45 -8.48
N LYS A 75 7.96 -3.21 -8.08
CA LYS A 75 9.31 -2.69 -7.87
C LYS A 75 9.29 -1.43 -7.00
N PRO A 76 8.77 -1.53 -5.77
CA PRO A 76 8.67 -0.40 -4.87
C PRO A 76 10.07 0.22 -4.67
N CYS A 77 10.10 1.55 -4.66
CA CYS A 77 11.32 2.30 -4.36
C CYS A 77 11.36 2.64 -2.87
N SER A 78 12.56 2.85 -2.32
CA SER A 78 12.73 3.16 -0.89
C SER A 78 12.45 4.64 -0.55
N ASP A 79 11.63 5.33 -1.35
CA ASP A 79 11.33 6.74 -1.11
C ASP A 79 10.33 6.88 0.04
N VAL A 80 10.68 7.71 1.02
CA VAL A 80 9.86 7.93 2.22
C VAL A 80 8.44 8.42 1.88
N LYS A 81 8.25 9.12 0.77
CA LYS A 81 6.93 9.63 0.35
C LYS A 81 6.02 8.50 -0.15
N LEU A 82 6.60 7.46 -0.75
CA LEU A 82 5.85 6.25 -1.10
C LEU A 82 5.34 5.57 0.17
N GLU A 83 6.24 5.34 1.12
CA GLU A 83 5.92 4.70 2.40
C GLU A 83 4.88 5.49 3.20
N GLN A 84 4.96 6.82 3.18
CA GLN A 84 3.95 7.70 3.79
C GLN A 84 2.58 7.55 3.13
N ALA A 85 2.51 7.47 1.79
CA ALA A 85 1.26 7.28 1.07
C ALA A 85 0.62 5.92 1.42
N ILE A 86 1.43 4.86 1.47
CA ILE A 86 0.99 3.51 1.87
C ILE A 86 0.45 3.54 3.30
N PHE A 87 1.22 4.10 4.24
CA PHE A 87 0.80 4.23 5.64
C PHE A 87 -0.52 4.99 5.77
N GLN A 88 -0.67 6.12 5.08
CA GLN A 88 -1.91 6.90 5.09
C GLN A 88 -3.10 6.09 4.55
N LEU A 89 -2.88 5.27 3.52
CA LEU A 89 -3.92 4.42 2.95
C LEU A 89 -4.41 3.37 3.95
N ILE A 90 -3.49 2.61 4.57
CA ILE A 90 -3.83 1.57 5.57
C ILE A 90 -4.26 2.15 6.93
N TYR A 91 -4.04 3.44 7.17
CA TYR A 91 -4.51 4.16 8.35
C TYR A 91 -5.95 4.67 8.16
N LYS A 92 -6.24 5.29 7.02
CA LYS A 92 -7.54 5.92 6.73
C LYS A 92 -8.63 4.91 6.38
N PHE A 93 -8.27 3.83 5.70
CA PHE A 93 -9.21 2.85 5.16
C PHE A 93 -9.00 1.47 5.78
N PRO A 94 -10.01 0.57 5.78
CA PRO A 94 -9.89 -0.76 6.34
C PRO A 94 -9.06 -1.67 5.41
N MET A 95 -7.79 -1.33 5.28
CA MET A 95 -6.81 -2.00 4.42
C MET A 95 -5.60 -2.44 5.24
N PHE A 96 -4.89 -3.44 4.73
CA PHE A 96 -3.58 -3.85 5.23
C PHE A 96 -2.58 -3.94 4.08
N VAL A 97 -1.30 -3.82 4.39
CA VAL A 97 -0.21 -4.06 3.44
C VAL A 97 0.49 -5.37 3.77
N THR A 98 0.95 -6.08 2.74
CA THR A 98 1.76 -7.29 2.89
C THR A 98 2.84 -7.37 1.82
N TYR A 99 3.89 -8.11 2.15
CA TYR A 99 5.12 -8.23 1.37
C TYR A 99 5.45 -9.71 1.15
N PRO A 100 6.07 -10.08 0.01
CA PRO A 100 6.58 -11.43 -0.23
C PRO A 100 7.76 -11.72 0.70
N SER A 101 7.44 -12.16 1.91
CA SER A 101 8.35 -12.41 3.04
C SER A 101 8.03 -13.74 3.71
N GLU A 102 9.03 -14.39 4.30
CA GLU A 102 8.86 -15.57 5.15
C GLU A 102 9.48 -15.29 6.54
N PRO A 103 8.68 -15.30 7.63
CA PRO A 103 7.23 -15.52 7.67
C PRO A 103 6.44 -14.38 7.00
N LEU A 104 5.18 -14.64 6.66
CA LEU A 104 4.27 -13.65 6.10
C LEU A 104 4.13 -12.46 7.06
N LEU A 105 4.32 -11.24 6.55
CA LEU A 105 4.10 -10.02 7.30
C LEU A 105 2.86 -9.29 6.79
N ILE A 106 1.91 -9.02 7.68
CA ILE A 106 0.71 -8.22 7.40
C ILE A 106 0.71 -7.03 8.34
N ILE A 107 0.63 -5.82 7.78
CA ILE A 107 0.65 -4.58 8.57
C ILE A 107 -0.63 -3.79 8.31
N THR A 108 -1.27 -3.31 9.38
CA THR A 108 -2.36 -2.34 9.27
C THR A 108 -2.17 -1.22 10.29
N ALA A 109 -2.60 -0.01 9.95
CA ALA A 109 -2.66 1.11 10.87
C ALA A 109 -4.10 1.47 11.28
N ASN A 110 -5.08 0.64 10.87
CA ASN A 110 -6.49 0.85 11.15
C ASN A 110 -6.98 -0.24 12.12
N PHE A 111 -7.28 0.17 13.37
CA PHE A 111 -7.69 -0.76 14.41
C PHE A 111 -8.93 -1.58 14.06
N LYS A 112 -9.84 -1.05 13.21
CA LYS A 112 -11.04 -1.79 12.76
C LYS A 112 -10.68 -3.03 11.96
N CYS A 113 -9.55 -3.03 11.24
CA CYS A 113 -9.04 -4.19 10.52
C CYS A 113 -8.83 -5.40 11.44
N THR A 114 -8.48 -5.19 12.71
CA THR A 114 -8.24 -6.29 13.65
C THR A 114 -9.49 -7.14 13.85
N GLU A 115 -10.64 -6.51 14.06
CA GLU A 115 -11.91 -7.23 14.25
C GLU A 115 -12.34 -7.88 12.93
N MET A 116 -12.24 -7.15 11.82
CA MET A 116 -12.62 -7.66 10.50
C MET A 116 -11.77 -8.86 10.05
N ILE A 117 -10.46 -8.84 10.30
CA ILE A 117 -9.57 -9.98 9.99
C ILE A 117 -9.90 -11.17 10.89
N LYS A 118 -10.19 -10.97 12.19
CA LYS A 118 -10.59 -12.08 13.08
C LYS A 118 -11.84 -12.79 12.58
N GLU A 119 -12.78 -12.05 11.99
CA GLU A 119 -14.04 -12.59 11.48
C GLU A 119 -13.89 -13.25 10.10
N GLN A 120 -13.16 -12.61 9.18
CA GLN A 120 -13.12 -13.01 7.76
C GLN A 120 -11.92 -13.88 7.40
N TYR A 121 -10.78 -13.68 8.07
CA TYR A 121 -9.49 -14.31 7.75
C TYR A 121 -8.70 -14.64 9.04
N PRO A 122 -9.26 -15.46 9.95
CA PRO A 122 -8.68 -15.72 11.27
C PRO A 122 -7.25 -16.28 11.21
N GLU A 123 -6.89 -16.98 10.15
CA GLU A 123 -5.55 -17.53 9.90
C GLU A 123 -4.47 -16.45 9.72
N LEU A 124 -4.86 -15.22 9.38
CA LEU A 124 -3.93 -14.11 9.18
C LEU A 124 -3.54 -13.41 10.49
N ILE A 125 -4.26 -13.68 11.59
CA ILE A 125 -4.07 -12.99 12.87
C ILE A 125 -2.68 -13.21 13.47
N GLU A 126 -2.11 -14.40 13.32
CA GLU A 126 -0.76 -14.69 13.83
C GLU A 126 0.33 -13.87 13.13
N ASN A 127 0.05 -13.39 11.92
CA ASN A 127 0.95 -12.61 11.08
C ASN A 127 0.61 -11.09 11.08
N LEU A 128 -0.44 -10.70 11.81
CA LEU A 128 -0.96 -9.34 11.83
C LEU A 128 -0.18 -8.47 12.82
N THR A 129 0.46 -7.44 12.29
CA THR A 129 1.07 -6.35 13.04
C THR A 129 0.19 -5.10 12.93
N VAL A 130 -0.25 -4.58 14.06
CA VAL A 130 -0.99 -3.30 14.12
C VAL A 130 -0.02 -2.22 14.56
N VAL A 131 0.13 -1.19 13.72
CA VAL A 131 0.99 -0.04 13.99
C VAL A 131 0.13 1.19 14.29
N SER A 132 0.68 2.11 15.07
CA SER A 132 -0.02 3.32 15.54
C SER A 132 0.57 4.61 14.96
N SER A 133 1.77 4.56 14.39
CA SER A 133 2.43 5.70 13.77
C SER A 133 3.22 5.34 12.52
N PHE A 134 3.60 6.35 11.75
CA PHE A 134 4.44 6.17 10.56
C PHE A 134 5.84 5.66 10.94
N GLU A 135 6.39 6.09 12.07
CA GLU A 135 7.71 5.65 12.54
C GLU A 135 7.72 4.16 12.88
N GLU A 136 6.65 3.65 13.50
CA GLU A 136 6.49 2.21 13.76
C GLU A 136 6.40 1.45 12.43
N TYR A 137 5.54 1.90 11.51
CA TYR A 137 5.42 1.34 10.17
C TYR A 137 6.78 1.28 9.43
N ASN A 138 7.47 2.42 9.35
CA ASN A 138 8.72 2.57 8.60
C ASN A 138 9.92 1.83 9.23
N SER A 139 9.77 1.31 10.45
CA SER A 139 10.78 0.44 11.07
C SER A 139 10.65 -1.03 10.67
N LEU A 140 9.52 -1.39 10.03
CA LEU A 140 9.17 -2.74 9.62
C LEU A 140 9.29 -2.95 8.10
N SER A 141 9.27 -1.87 7.32
CA SER A 141 9.43 -1.87 5.86
C SER A 141 10.89 -1.87 5.39
#